data_AF-A0A375GLT7-F1
#
_entry.id   AF-A0A375GLT7-F1
#
_cell.length_a   1.000
_cell.length_b   1.000
_cell.length_c   1.000
_cell.angle_alpha   90.00
_cell.angle_beta   90.00
_cell.angle_gamma   90.00
#
_symmetry.space_group_name_H-M   'P 1'
#
loop_
_entity.id
_entity.type
_entity.pdbx_description
1 polymer ?
#
loop_
_entity_poly.entity_id
_entity_poly.type
_entity_poly.pdbx_seq_one_letter_code
_entity_poly.pdbx_strand_id
1 'polypeptide(L)'
;MKPNKACPIVLRRTQNGLEILAFEHPLAGFQIVKGTIEPGEPPADAAVRELREESGITGVATADLGLWESGYEQQVWSLHLCEPMQPLPDTWEHHTADDDGHVFRFFWHPLGEALSDQWHSLYRDALSTIGIRLARMGKS
;
A
#
# COMPACT_ATOMS: atom_id res chain seq x y z
N MET A 1 18.11 -2.47 11.36
CA MET A 1 16.75 -1.88 11.42
C MET A 1 15.75 -3.00 11.26
N LYS A 2 14.67 -3.03 12.04
CA LYS A 2 13.63 -4.06 11.95
C LYS A 2 12.30 -3.38 11.60
N PRO A 3 11.56 -3.85 10.58
CA PRO A 3 10.27 -3.27 10.26
C PRO A 3 9.22 -3.64 11.30
N ASN A 4 8.29 -2.71 11.56
CA ASN A 4 7.10 -2.92 12.39
C ASN A 4 5.80 -2.75 11.59
N LYS A 5 5.89 -2.27 10.35
CA LYS A 5 4.78 -2.19 9.41
C LYS A 5 5.09 -2.93 8.13
N ALA A 6 4.11 -3.62 7.57
CA ALA A 6 4.15 -4.15 6.21
C ALA A 6 3.20 -3.34 5.33
N CYS A 7 3.64 -3.01 4.11
CA CYS A 7 2.86 -2.26 3.14
C CYS A 7 2.82 -3.05 1.82
N PRO A 8 1.69 -3.70 1.51
CA PRO A 8 1.48 -4.29 0.19
C PRO A 8 1.24 -3.19 -0.84
N ILE A 9 1.93 -3.30 -1.96
CA ILE A 9 1.89 -2.37 -3.09
C ILE A 9 1.30 -3.13 -4.26
N VAL A 10 0.06 -2.83 -4.58
CA VAL A 10 -0.62 -3.34 -5.77
C VAL A 10 -0.58 -2.26 -6.83
N LEU A 11 -0.11 -2.64 -8.03
CA LEU A 11 0.04 -1.74 -9.16
C LEU A 11 -0.81 -2.22 -10.33
N ARG A 12 -1.29 -1.28 -11.13
CA ARG A 12 -1.80 -1.57 -12.47
C ARG A 12 -1.20 -0.62 -13.49
N ARG A 13 -1.05 -1.12 -14.72
CA ARG A 13 -0.56 -0.33 -15.86
C ARG A 13 -1.74 0.12 -16.71
N THR A 14 -1.80 1.40 -16.99
CA THR A 14 -2.78 2.02 -17.89
C THR A 14 -2.05 2.69 -19.06
N GLN A 15 -2.81 3.26 -20.01
CA GLN A 15 -2.23 4.06 -21.11
C GLN A 15 -1.53 5.34 -20.60
N ASN A 16 -1.94 5.84 -19.43
CA ASN A 16 -1.44 7.07 -18.83
C ASN A 16 -0.27 6.84 -17.85
N GLY A 17 0.09 5.58 -17.58
CA GLY A 17 1.23 5.25 -16.73
C GLY A 17 0.92 4.15 -15.72
N LEU A 18 1.59 4.22 -14.58
CA LEU A 18 1.43 3.29 -13.47
C LEU A 18 0.53 3.90 -12.41
N GLU A 19 -0.43 3.13 -11.95
CA GLU A 19 -1.33 3.51 -10.87
C GLU A 19 -1.11 2.58 -9.68
N ILE A 20 -1.21 3.12 -8.48
CA ILE A 20 -1.12 2.39 -7.22
C ILE A 20 -2.48 2.30 -6.56
N LEU A 21 -2.77 1.16 -5.95
CA LEU A 21 -3.98 0.99 -5.18
C LEU A 21 -3.95 1.85 -3.91
N ALA A 22 -5.03 2.59 -3.68
CA ALA A 22 -5.24 3.45 -2.52
C ALA A 22 -6.68 3.30 -2.04
N PHE A 23 -6.97 3.87 -0.87
CA PHE A 23 -8.34 3.97 -0.37
C PHE A 23 -8.60 5.31 0.30
N GLU A 24 -9.87 5.69 0.31
CA GLU A 24 -10.39 6.77 1.13
C GLU A 24 -10.86 6.20 2.47
N HIS A 25 -10.23 6.68 3.54
CA HIS A 25 -10.64 6.45 4.90
C HIS A 25 -11.70 7.51 5.29
N PRO A 26 -12.84 7.12 5.88
CA PRO A 26 -13.98 8.03 6.13
C PRO A 26 -13.63 9.25 7.01
N LEU A 27 -12.59 9.13 7.85
CA LEU A 27 -12.17 10.16 8.79
C LEU A 27 -10.73 10.68 8.58
N ALA A 28 -9.95 10.07 7.68
CA ALA A 28 -8.49 10.30 7.61
C ALA A 28 -7.98 10.62 6.20
N GLY A 29 -8.89 10.74 5.24
CA GLY A 29 -8.55 11.05 3.85
C GLY A 29 -7.92 9.85 3.14
N PHE A 30 -7.01 10.13 2.21
CA PHE A 30 -6.46 9.11 1.32
C PHE A 30 -5.24 8.42 1.91
N GLN A 31 -5.23 7.09 1.79
CA GLN A 31 -4.24 6.21 2.37
C GLN A 31 -3.87 5.07 1.40
N ILE A 32 -2.78 4.37 1.71
CA ILE A 32 -2.45 3.07 1.13
C ILE A 32 -2.47 2.01 2.22
N VAL A 33 -2.72 0.76 1.83
CA VAL A 33 -2.80 -0.38 2.76
C VAL A 33 -1.49 -0.52 3.52
N LYS A 34 -1.61 -0.72 4.83
CA LYS A 34 -0.49 -1.06 5.70
C LYS A 34 -1.03 -1.67 6.98
N GLY A 35 -0.26 -2.55 7.59
CA GLY A 35 -0.54 -2.92 8.97
C GLY A 35 0.65 -3.46 9.71
N THR A 36 0.38 -3.98 10.90
CA THR A 36 1.41 -4.31 11.88
C THR A 36 1.98 -5.68 11.60
N ILE A 37 3.32 -5.79 11.57
CA ILE A 37 3.96 -7.10 11.46
C ILE A 37 3.84 -7.80 12.81
N GLU A 38 3.26 -9.00 12.81
CA GLU A 38 3.09 -9.79 14.03
C GLU A 38 4.43 -10.39 14.52
N PRO A 39 4.56 -10.72 15.82
CA PRO A 39 5.77 -11.34 16.34
C PRO A 39 6.10 -12.67 15.64
N GLY A 40 7.24 -12.69 14.94
CA GLY A 40 7.73 -13.89 14.22
C GLY A 40 7.19 -14.02 12.79
N GLU A 41 6.31 -13.11 12.36
CA GLU A 41 5.77 -13.08 11.01
C GLU A 41 6.79 -12.51 10.00
N PRO A 42 7.03 -13.18 8.87
CA PRO A 42 7.81 -12.61 7.78
C PRO A 42 7.13 -11.36 7.19
N PRO A 43 7.87 -10.27 6.90
CA PRO A 43 7.27 -9.04 6.38
C PRO A 43 6.46 -9.18 5.08
N ALA A 44 6.86 -10.11 4.21
CA ALA A 44 6.13 -10.40 2.98
C ALA A 44 4.77 -11.10 3.27
N ASP A 45 4.74 -12.01 4.25
CA ASP A 45 3.52 -12.70 4.67
C ASP A 45 2.58 -11.70 5.36
N ALA A 46 3.12 -10.82 6.20
CA ALA A 46 2.39 -9.70 6.78
C ALA A 46 1.77 -8.82 5.68
N ALA A 47 2.52 -8.45 4.63
CA ALA A 47 1.98 -7.65 3.54
C ALA A 47 0.81 -8.34 2.83
N VAL A 48 0.89 -9.66 2.58
CA VAL A 48 -0.20 -10.43 1.96
C VAL A 48 -1.41 -10.54 2.89
N ARG A 49 -1.19 -10.73 4.20
CA ARG A 49 -2.24 -10.78 5.21
C ARG A 49 -2.98 -9.45 5.29
N GLU A 50 -2.25 -8.35 5.46
CA GLU A 50 -2.80 -6.98 5.53
C GLU A 50 -3.54 -6.59 4.24
N LEU A 51 -3.03 -7.02 3.08
CA LEU A 51 -3.73 -6.83 1.81
C LEU A 51 -5.12 -7.47 1.84
N ARG A 52 -5.21 -8.71 2.32
CA ARG A 52 -6.49 -9.41 2.43
C ARG A 52 -7.42 -8.76 3.46
N GLU A 53 -6.88 -8.40 4.63
CA GLU A 53 -7.66 -7.87 5.76
C GLU A 53 -8.23 -6.48 5.48
N GLU A 54 -7.42 -5.56 4.95
CA GLU A 54 -7.84 -4.17 4.72
C GLU A 54 -8.55 -3.95 3.38
N SER A 55 -8.40 -4.83 2.40
CA SER A 55 -8.95 -4.62 1.04
C SER A 55 -9.77 -5.76 0.46
N GLY A 56 -9.77 -6.93 1.09
CA GLY A 56 -10.39 -8.14 0.56
C GLY A 56 -9.63 -8.79 -0.60
N ILE A 57 -8.47 -8.24 -0.99
CA ILE A 57 -7.68 -8.76 -2.11
C ILE A 57 -6.86 -9.97 -1.65
N THR A 58 -7.05 -11.10 -2.33
CA THR A 58 -6.12 -12.22 -2.23
C THR A 58 -5.01 -12.06 -3.27
N GLY A 59 -3.76 -12.22 -2.85
CA GLY A 59 -2.60 -12.04 -3.71
C GLY A 59 -1.36 -12.75 -3.18
N VAL A 60 -0.24 -12.52 -3.85
CA VAL A 60 1.09 -13.02 -3.43
C VAL A 60 2.10 -11.88 -3.48
N ALA A 61 3.05 -11.87 -2.54
CA ALA A 61 4.19 -10.96 -2.61
C ALA A 61 5.17 -11.44 -3.70
N THR A 62 5.55 -10.54 -4.62
CA THR A 62 6.39 -10.88 -5.78
C THR A 62 7.75 -10.20 -5.75
N ALA A 63 7.89 -9.08 -5.04
CA ALA A 63 9.17 -8.42 -4.83
C ALA A 63 9.21 -7.64 -3.52
N ASP A 64 10.42 -7.50 -2.97
CA ASP A 64 10.73 -6.62 -1.85
C ASP A 64 11.32 -5.31 -2.39
N LEU A 65 10.67 -4.18 -2.09
CA LEU A 65 11.15 -2.84 -2.43
C LEU A 65 12.03 -2.24 -1.32
N GLY A 66 12.29 -2.99 -0.26
CA GLY A 66 13.14 -2.64 0.87
C GLY A 66 12.42 -1.87 1.97
N LEU A 67 13.17 -1.56 3.03
CA LEU A 67 12.66 -0.86 4.20
C LEU A 67 12.58 0.65 3.99
N TRP A 68 11.57 1.30 4.54
CA TRP A 68 11.44 2.75 4.60
C TRP A 68 11.22 3.21 6.03
N GLU A 69 12.12 4.07 6.53
CA GLU A 69 11.92 4.78 7.79
C GLU A 69 10.99 5.97 7.54
N SER A 70 9.79 5.92 8.10
CA SER A 70 8.78 6.95 7.83
C SER A 70 9.05 8.30 8.50
N GLY A 71 9.89 8.32 9.54
CA GLY A 71 10.06 9.50 10.41
C GLY A 71 8.82 9.86 11.23
N TYR A 72 7.75 9.05 11.17
CA TYR A 72 6.48 9.28 11.84
C TYR A 72 6.21 8.13 12.81
N GLU A 73 5.95 8.46 14.09
CA GLU A 73 5.58 7.48 15.13
C GLU A 73 6.51 6.25 15.22
N GLN A 74 7.81 6.42 14.93
CA GLN A 74 8.79 5.32 14.94
C GLN A 74 8.43 4.16 13.98
N GLN A 75 7.67 4.42 12.91
CA GLN A 75 7.28 3.37 11.97
C GLN A 75 8.37 3.11 10.94
N VAL A 76 8.74 1.84 10.79
CA VAL A 76 9.62 1.33 9.75
C VAL A 76 8.81 0.34 8.90
N TRP A 77 8.62 0.69 7.64
CA TRP A 77 7.76 -0.04 6.73
C TRP A 77 8.59 -0.98 5.85
N SER A 78 8.17 -2.24 5.75
CA SER A 78 8.62 -3.16 4.71
C SER A 78 7.68 -3.02 3.51
N LEU A 79 8.22 -2.60 2.37
CA LEU A 79 7.44 -2.31 1.17
C LEU A 79 7.48 -3.52 0.22
N HIS A 80 6.34 -4.12 -0.10
CA HIS A 80 6.27 -5.34 -0.91
C HIS A 80 5.37 -5.16 -2.12
N LEU A 81 5.86 -5.48 -3.32
CA LEU A 81 4.99 -5.64 -4.48
C LEU A 81 4.12 -6.87 -4.31
N CYS A 82 2.82 -6.71 -4.54
CA CYS A 82 1.86 -7.79 -4.48
C CYS A 82 1.09 -7.91 -5.80
N GLU A 83 0.93 -9.14 -6.27
CA GLU A 83 0.09 -9.45 -7.43
C GLU A 83 -1.24 -10.06 -6.96
N PRO A 84 -2.38 -9.43 -7.29
CA PRO A 84 -3.71 -10.00 -7.04
C PRO A 84 -3.91 -11.30 -7.82
N MET A 85 -4.59 -12.28 -7.21
CA MET A 85 -4.95 -13.53 -7.89
C MET A 85 -6.10 -13.39 -8.90
N GLN A 86 -6.77 -12.25 -8.89
CA GLN A 86 -7.92 -11.95 -9.73
C GLN A 86 -7.88 -10.50 -10.23
N PRO A 87 -8.47 -10.21 -11.41
CA PRO A 87 -8.66 -8.83 -11.85
C PRO A 87 -9.44 -8.01 -10.81
N LEU A 88 -9.03 -6.77 -10.63
CA LEU A 88 -9.63 -5.85 -9.68
C LEU A 88 -10.47 -4.79 -10.41
N PRO A 89 -11.61 -4.35 -9.84
CA PRO A 89 -12.42 -3.28 -10.41
C PRO A 89 -11.72 -1.91 -10.28
N ASP A 90 -12.29 -0.89 -10.92
CA ASP A 90 -11.82 0.49 -10.80
C ASP A 90 -12.05 1.09 -9.40
N THR A 91 -13.10 0.65 -8.73
CA THR A 91 -13.41 1.04 -7.35
C THR A 91 -14.27 -0.04 -6.68
N TRP A 92 -14.12 -0.18 -5.38
CA TRP A 92 -14.99 -1.01 -4.54
C TRP A 92 -14.94 -0.50 -3.09
N GLU A 93 -15.86 -1.00 -2.28
CA GLU A 93 -15.88 -0.77 -0.84
C GLU A 93 -15.51 -2.06 -0.12
N HIS A 94 -14.75 -1.95 0.97
CA HIS A 94 -14.40 -3.08 1.82
C HIS A 94 -14.60 -2.70 3.29
N HIS A 95 -15.22 -3.62 4.03
CA HIS A 95 -15.34 -3.50 5.48
C HIS A 95 -14.07 -4.09 6.11
N THR A 96 -13.23 -3.24 6.65
CA THR A 96 -11.99 -3.69 7.30
C THR A 96 -12.30 -4.26 8.68
N ALA A 97 -11.65 -5.37 9.03
CA ALA A 97 -11.81 -6.02 10.33
C ALA A 97 -11.07 -5.28 11.46
N ASP A 98 -10.00 -4.56 11.13
CA ASP A 98 -8.99 -4.13 12.11
C ASP A 98 -9.03 -2.64 12.46
N ASP A 99 -9.85 -1.86 11.76
CA ASP A 99 -9.99 -0.42 11.98
C ASP A 99 -11.42 -0.07 12.38
N ASP A 100 -11.87 -0.61 13.52
CA ASP A 100 -13.19 -0.38 14.12
C ASP A 100 -14.40 -0.64 13.20
N GLY A 101 -14.22 -1.45 12.15
CA GLY A 101 -15.29 -1.77 11.19
C GLY A 101 -15.59 -0.66 10.17
N HIS A 102 -14.65 0.26 9.92
CA HIS A 102 -14.81 1.27 8.88
C HIS A 102 -14.96 0.65 7.48
N VAL A 103 -15.61 1.41 6.60
CA VAL A 103 -15.69 1.09 5.18
C VAL A 103 -14.63 1.90 4.44
N PHE A 104 -13.71 1.20 3.78
CA PHE A 104 -12.69 1.82 2.94
C PHE A 104 -13.16 1.80 1.49
N ARG A 105 -13.09 2.96 0.83
CA ARG A 105 -13.42 3.08 -0.59
C ARG A 105 -12.16 3.08 -1.43
N PHE A 106 -11.90 1.96 -2.10
CA PHE A 106 -10.69 1.75 -2.89
C PHE A 106 -10.77 2.44 -4.25
N PHE A 107 -9.63 2.96 -4.69
CA PHE A 107 -9.44 3.59 -5.99
C PHE A 107 -7.98 3.47 -6.44
N TRP A 108 -7.72 3.80 -7.71
CA TRP A 108 -6.38 3.78 -8.28
C TRP A 108 -5.84 5.20 -8.41
N HIS A 109 -4.70 5.46 -7.78
CA HIS A 109 -4.04 6.76 -7.85
C HIS A 109 -2.88 6.72 -8.86
N PRO A 110 -2.84 7.61 -9.87
CA PRO A 110 -1.71 7.68 -10.78
C PRO A 110 -0.43 8.14 -10.08
N LEU A 111 0.64 7.34 -10.14
CA LEU A 111 1.92 7.66 -9.47
C LEU A 111 2.61 8.90 -10.04
N GLY A 112 2.20 9.36 -11.23
CA GLY A 112 2.71 10.57 -11.87
C GLY A 112 1.90 11.84 -11.57
N GLU A 113 0.79 11.73 -10.84
CA GLU A 113 -0.07 12.87 -10.53
C GLU A 113 0.29 13.54 -9.20
N ALA A 114 -0.09 14.81 -9.07
CA ALA A 114 0.10 15.55 -7.84
C ALA A 114 -0.89 15.07 -6.77
N LEU A 115 -0.39 14.91 -5.54
CA LEU A 115 -1.19 14.51 -4.40
C LEU A 115 -2.02 15.69 -3.88
N SER A 116 -3.35 15.54 -3.83
CA SER A 116 -4.28 16.51 -3.22
C SER A 116 -4.07 16.63 -1.71
N ASP A 117 -4.60 17.68 -1.07
CA ASP A 117 -4.59 17.93 0.39
C ASP A 117 -5.18 16.79 1.24
N GLN A 118 -6.00 15.92 0.67
CA GLN A 118 -6.57 14.73 1.32
C GLN A 118 -5.52 13.68 1.74
N TRP A 119 -4.30 13.74 1.20
CA TRP A 119 -3.21 12.87 1.62
C TRP A 119 -2.47 13.42 2.84
N HIS A 120 -2.43 12.65 3.93
CA HIS A 120 -1.53 12.93 5.05
C HIS A 120 -0.05 12.86 4.60
N SER A 121 0.82 13.67 5.19
CA SER A 121 2.25 13.77 4.82
C SER A 121 2.96 12.41 4.79
N LEU A 122 2.67 11.56 5.77
CA LEU A 122 3.13 10.16 5.84
C LEU A 122 2.94 9.42 4.51
N TYR A 123 1.74 9.43 3.95
CA TYR A 123 1.44 8.71 2.71
C TYR A 123 2.05 9.40 1.49
N ARG A 124 2.21 10.73 1.50
CA ARG A 124 2.92 11.43 0.42
C ARG A 124 4.37 11.00 0.33
N ASP A 125 5.05 10.94 1.47
CA ASP A 125 6.45 10.54 1.54
C ASP A 125 6.62 9.05 1.20
N ALA A 126 5.66 8.21 1.60
CA ALA A 126 5.60 6.81 1.22
C ALA A 126 5.47 6.65 -0.30
N LEU A 127 4.51 7.33 -0.93
CA LEU A 127 4.27 7.27 -2.38
C LEU A 127 5.46 7.79 -3.19
N SER A 128 6.08 8.88 -2.75
CA SER A 128 7.32 9.39 -3.34
C SER A 128 8.43 8.34 -3.29
N THR A 129 8.62 7.72 -2.13
CA THR A 129 9.62 6.66 -1.92
C THR A 129 9.36 5.45 -2.81
N ILE A 130 8.10 5.00 -2.90
CA ILE A 130 7.68 3.89 -3.76
C ILE A 130 7.97 4.22 -5.23
N GLY A 131 7.56 5.41 -5.71
CA GLY A 131 7.79 5.85 -7.08
C GLY A 131 9.28 5.85 -7.46
N ILE A 132 10.15 6.35 -6.57
CA ILE A 132 11.61 6.35 -6.78
C ILE A 132 12.15 4.91 -6.89
N ARG A 133 11.67 3.99 -6.05
CA ARG A 133 12.15 2.59 -6.02
C ARG A 133 11.69 1.81 -7.24
N LEU A 134 10.44 1.99 -7.67
CA LEU A 134 9.92 1.38 -8.90
C LEU A 134 10.67 1.85 -10.14
N ALA A 135 11.00 3.14 -10.22
CA ALA A 135 11.80 3.69 -11.31
C ALA A 135 13.23 3.15 -11.38
N ARG A 136 13.76 2.59 -10.28
CA ARG A 136 15.07 1.93 -10.24
C ARG A 136 15.00 0.47 -10.70
N MET A 137 13.93 -0.25 -10.36
CA MET A 137 13.73 -1.65 -10.78
C MET A 137 13.54 -1.79 -12.29
N GLY A 138 12.83 -0.85 -12.94
CA GLY A 138 12.60 -0.89 -14.39
C GLY A 138 13.81 -0.54 -15.26
N LYS A 139 15.00 -0.33 -14.67
CA LYS A 139 16.25 0.02 -15.38
C LYS A 139 17.28 -1.12 -15.40
N SER A 140 16.90 -2.33 -14.99
CA SER A 140 17.75 -3.54 -14.99
C SER A 140 17.44 -4.47 -16.16
#